data_AF-A0A352RWF5-F1
#
_entry.id   AF-A0A352RWF5-F1
#
_cell.length_a   1.000
_cell.length_b   1.000
_cell.length_c   1.000
_cell.angle_alpha   90.00
_cell.angle_beta   90.00
_cell.angle_gamma   90.00
#
_symmetry.space_group_name_H-M   'P 1'
#
loop_
_entity.id
_entity.type
_entity.pdbx_description
1 polymer ?
#
loop_
_entity_poly.entity_id
_entity_poly.type
_entity_poly.pdbx_seq_one_letter_code
_entity_poly.pdbx_strand_id
1 'polypeptide(L)' 'IEQIRWAQGRGMKILAETCPQYLYLTAEDMGMGGDDGYEGAKCVCSPPPRDPENQAAVWRALTNGVFSVFSSDHA' A
#
# COMPACT_ATOMS: atom_id res chain seq x y z
N ILE A 1 -2.82 -2.63 8.44
CA ILE A 1 -1.87 -3.75 8.68
C ILE A 1 -1.93 -4.24 10.13
N GLU A 2 -1.67 -3.39 11.12
CA GLU A 2 -1.61 -3.81 12.53
C GLU A 2 -2.87 -4.57 12.99
N GLN A 3 -4.06 -4.03 12.69
CA GLN A 3 -5.33 -4.63 13.10
C GLN A 3 -5.58 -5.99 12.43
N ILE A 4 -5.19 -6.15 11.17
CA ILE A 4 -5.27 -7.45 10.46
C ILE A 4 -4.40 -8.48 11.17
N ARG A 5 -3.14 -8.13 11.42
CA ARG A 5 -2.19 -9.01 12.11
C ARG A 5 -2.64 -9.36 13.53
N TRP A 6 -3.19 -8.39 14.27
CA TRP A 6 -3.74 -8.60 15.61
C TRP A 6 -4.89 -9.62 15.58
N ALA A 7 -5.79 -9.52 14.62
CA ALA A 7 -6.92 -10.44 14.47
C ALA A 7 -6.45 -11.85 14.05
N GLN A 8 -5.53 -11.94 13.09
CA GLN A 8 -4.91 -13.20 12.66
C GLN A 8 -4.20 -13.89 13.83
N GLY A 9 -3.46 -13.15 14.67
CA GLY A 9 -2.80 -13.67 15.87
C GLY A 9 -3.75 -14.22 16.95
N ARG A 10 -5.04 -13.87 16.86
CA ARG A 10 -6.11 -14.41 17.72
C ARG A 10 -6.86 -15.60 17.09
N GLY A 11 -6.37 -16.12 15.96
CA GLY A 11 -7.00 -17.22 15.24
C GLY A 11 -8.23 -16.82 14.42
N MET A 12 -8.50 -15.52 14.26
CA MET A 12 -9.60 -15.06 13.41
C MET A 12 -9.22 -15.26 11.93
N LYS A 13 -10.16 -15.77 11.13
CA LYS A 13 -9.97 -15.97 9.68
C LYS A 13 -10.13 -14.65 8.93
N ILE A 14 -9.11 -13.80 8.99
CA ILE A 14 -9.04 -12.53 8.26
C ILE A 14 -8.08 -12.68 7.07
N LEU A 15 -8.60 -12.38 5.88
CA LEU A 15 -7.82 -12.24 4.66
C LEU A 15 -7.55 -10.77 4.40
N ALA A 16 -6.43 -10.48 3.76
CA ALA A 16 -6.07 -9.14 3.35
C ALA A 16 -5.35 -9.16 2.00
N GLU A 17 -5.42 -8.05 1.29
CA GLU A 17 -4.83 -7.86 -0.02
C GLU A 17 -3.99 -6.58 -0.03
N THR A 18 -2.98 -6.55 -0.89
CA THR A 18 -2.20 -5.35 -1.18
C THR A 18 -1.81 -5.34 -2.66
N CYS A 19 -1.35 -4.19 -3.15
CA CYS A 19 -1.14 -3.94 -4.57
C CYS A 19 0.23 -3.29 -4.84
N PRO A 20 0.84 -3.47 -6.04
CA PRO A 20 2.16 -2.96 -6.38
C PRO A 20 2.37 -1.47 -6.07
N GLN A 21 1.37 -0.63 -6.31
CA GLN A 21 1.44 0.81 -6.05
C GLN A 21 1.77 1.15 -4.59
N TYR A 22 1.40 0.31 -3.62
CA TYR A 22 1.75 0.52 -2.21
C TYR A 22 3.14 0.01 -1.84
N LEU A 23 3.83 -0.67 -2.77
CA LEU A 23 5.19 -1.18 -2.60
C LEU A 23 6.23 -0.34 -3.34
N TYR A 24 5.82 0.36 -4.41
CA TYR A 24 6.73 1.05 -5.33
C TYR A 24 6.49 2.56 -5.44
N LEU A 25 5.27 3.03 -5.20
CA LEU A 25 4.97 4.46 -5.21
C LEU A 25 4.91 5.01 -3.78
N THR A 26 5.12 6.31 -3.69
CA THR A 26 5.00 7.12 -2.48
C THR A 26 4.12 8.34 -2.74
N ALA A 27 3.82 9.10 -1.69
CA ALA A 27 3.08 10.35 -1.82
C ALA A 27 3.81 11.40 -2.68
N GLU A 28 5.14 11.32 -2.81
CA GLU A 28 5.92 12.21 -3.66
C GLU A 28 5.60 12.02 -5.15
N ASP A 29 5.35 10.78 -5.58
CA ASP A 29 4.99 10.44 -6.97
C ASP A 29 3.64 11.04 -7.40
N MET A 30 2.81 11.45 -6.45
CA MET A 30 1.56 12.18 -6.71
C MET A 30 1.76 13.70 -6.87
N GLY A 31 3.01 14.18 -6.91
CA GLY A 31 3.32 15.60 -7.11
C GLY A 31 3.30 16.46 -5.85
N MET A 32 3.27 15.85 -4.65
CA MET A 32 3.29 16.58 -3.37
C MET A 32 4.57 17.39 -3.13
N GLY A 33 5.64 17.14 -3.90
CA GLY A 33 6.92 17.84 -3.85
C GLY A 33 7.02 19.12 -4.70
N GLY A 34 5.94 19.56 -5.37
CA GLY A 34 5.95 20.76 -6.22
C GLY A 34 6.20 20.44 -7.69
N ASP A 35 5.40 19.54 -8.25
CA ASP A 35 5.40 19.30 -9.70
C ASP A 35 4.84 20.53 -10.45
N ASP A 36 5.57 21.01 -11.46
CA ASP A 36 5.23 22.19 -12.26
C ASP A 36 4.10 21.90 -13.29
N GLY A 37 3.52 20.68 -13.27
CA GLY A 37 2.49 20.19 -14.21
C GLY A 37 1.43 19.27 -13.59
N TYR A 38 0.77 18.47 -14.44
CA TYR A 38 -0.31 17.52 -14.07
C TYR A 38 0.18 16.05 -14.07
N GLU A 39 1.49 15.82 -14.02
CA GLU A 39 2.07 14.48 -14.21
C GLU A 39 1.76 13.55 -13.04
N GLY A 40 1.79 14.07 -11.80
CA GLY A 40 1.41 13.32 -10.59
C GLY A 40 -0.01 12.72 -10.61
N ALA A 41 -0.92 13.23 -11.45
CA ALA A 41 -2.27 12.69 -11.60
C ALA A 41 -2.29 11.23 -12.08
N LYS A 42 -1.24 10.77 -12.77
CA LYS A 42 -1.09 9.38 -13.23
C LYS A 42 -0.93 8.38 -12.08
N CYS A 43 -0.52 8.87 -10.90
CA CYS A 43 -0.26 8.06 -9.71
C CYS A 43 -1.39 8.16 -8.66
N VAL A 44 -2.48 8.87 -8.97
CA VAL A 44 -3.61 9.02 -8.06
C VAL A 44 -4.49 7.76 -8.10
N CYS A 45 -4.61 7.09 -6.96
CA CYS A 45 -5.53 5.98 -6.73
C CYS A 45 -6.17 6.06 -5.33
N SER A 46 -7.13 5.18 -5.05
CA SER A 46 -7.81 5.12 -3.74
C SER A 46 -7.74 3.70 -3.16
N PRO A 47 -7.12 3.49 -1.99
CA PRO A 47 -6.39 4.49 -1.19
C PRO A 47 -5.12 5.03 -1.88
N PRO A 48 -4.63 6.24 -1.50
CA PRO A 48 -3.45 6.83 -2.13
C PRO A 48 -2.14 6.16 -1.65
N PRO A 49 -1.08 6.18 -2.48
CA PRO A 49 0.29 5.94 -2.02
C PRO A 49 0.66 6.82 -0.83
N ARG A 50 1.52 6.33 0.05
CA ARG A 50 1.87 6.97 1.34
C ARG A 50 3.36 7.29 1.43
N ASP A 51 3.85 7.65 2.60
CA ASP A 51 5.28 7.87 2.84
C ASP A 51 6.13 6.57 2.72
N PRO A 52 7.46 6.69 2.58
CA PRO A 52 8.37 5.55 2.54
C PRO A 52 8.31 4.63 3.78
N GLU A 53 8.00 5.16 4.95
CA GLU A 53 7.85 4.37 6.19
C GLU A 53 6.66 3.40 6.10
N ASN A 54 5.54 3.86 5.55
CA ASN A 54 4.37 3.04 5.24
C ASN A 54 4.70 2.02 4.15
N GLN A 55 5.43 2.41 3.09
CA GLN A 55 5.86 1.50 2.03
C GLN A 55 6.69 0.33 2.60
N ALA A 56 7.66 0.63 3.48
CA ALA A 56 8.44 -0.39 4.17
C ALA A 56 7.58 -1.30 5.08
N ALA A 57 6.51 -0.75 5.69
CA ALA A 57 5.56 -1.55 6.47
C ALA A 57 4.75 -2.52 5.60
N VAL A 58 4.37 -2.12 4.39
CA VAL A 58 3.69 -2.98 3.40
C VAL A 58 4.61 -4.12 2.96
N TRP A 59 5.86 -3.82 2.62
CA TRP A 59 6.87 -4.85 2.28
C TRP A 59 7.07 -5.88 3.40
N ARG A 60 7.22 -5.42 4.65
CA ARG A 60 7.31 -6.32 5.80
C ARG A 60 6.03 -7.14 6.00
N ALA A 61 4.86 -6.55 5.79
CA ALA A 61 3.60 -7.26 5.95
C ALA A 61 3.40 -8.33 4.87
N LEU A 62 3.82 -8.07 3.63
CA LEU A 62 3.78 -9.03 2.53
C LEU A 62 4.70 -10.23 2.80
N THR A 63 5.95 -9.97 3.16
CA THR A 63 6.94 -11.03 3.45
C THR A 63 6.59 -11.84 4.69
N ASN A 64 5.93 -11.25 5.69
CA ASN A 64 5.45 -11.94 6.88
C ASN A 64 4.09 -12.63 6.70
N GLY A 65 3.52 -12.63 5.50
CA GLY A 65 2.25 -13.34 5.20
C GLY A 65 1.00 -12.70 5.78
N VAL A 66 1.03 -11.41 6.14
CA VAL A 66 -0.17 -10.67 6.59
C VAL A 66 -1.18 -10.54 5.44
N PHE A 67 -0.68 -10.28 4.23
CA PHE A 67 -1.49 -10.24 3.01
C PHE A 67 -1.60 -11.65 2.41
N SER A 68 -2.83 -12.05 2.14
CA SER A 68 -3.18 -13.33 1.53
C SER A 68 -3.16 -13.27 0.00
N VAL A 69 -3.33 -12.07 -0.56
CA VAL A 69 -3.40 -11.81 -2.00
C VAL A 69 -2.53 -10.61 -2.34
N PHE A 70 -1.90 -10.66 -3.51
CA PHE A 70 -1.21 -9.56 -4.14
C PHE A 70 -1.83 -9.33 -5.52
N SER A 71 -2.48 -8.19 -5.74
CA SER A 71 -3.24 -7.89 -6.97
C SER A 71 -2.91 -6.50 -7.51
N SER A 72 -3.44 -6.10 -8.67
CA SER A 72 -3.10 -4.80 -9.29
C SER A 72 -4.05 -3.66 -8.94
N ASP A 73 -5.28 -3.94 -8.51
CA ASP A 73 -6.35 -2.93 -8.41
C ASP A 73 -6.46 -2.09 -9.72
N HIS A 74 -6.44 -2.77 -10.86
CA HIS A 74 -6.46 -2.11 -12.17
C HIS A 74 -7.82 -1.44 -12.45
N ALA A 75 -7.80 -0.15 -12.80
CA ALA A 75 -8.95 0.70 -13.08
C ALA A 75 -8.69 1.64 -14.26
#